data_AF-A0AA88UGA6-F1
#
_entry.id   AF-A0AA88UGA6-F1
#
_cell.length_a   1.000
_cell.length_b   1.000
_cell.length_c   1.000
_cell.angle_alpha   90.00
_cell.angle_beta   90.00
_cell.angle_gamma   90.00
#
_symmetry.space_group_name_H-M   'P 1'
#
loop_
_entity.id
_entity.type
_entity.pdbx_description
1 polymer ?
#
loop_
_entity_poly.entity_id
_entity_poly.type
_entity_poly.pdbx_seq_one_letter_code
_entity_poly.pdbx_strand_id
1 'polypeptide(L)'
;MAQVVATRSTIHSSFASSGSGSLQSQVEKLRPSGFASIALPRNERRSRRAARVSVAVSAKKAARADTEVVPVSPEDVPKTIEHAQHLGEFQHLGDTSVSMWPKPTVRRKTKIVCTIGPSTNTREMIWKLAEAGMNVARLNMSHGDHASHQKVIDLVKEYNAQSKDNVIAIMLDTKNQEACCFILHPQGPEVRSGDLPQPVMLATGQEFTFTIQRGVGTADCVSVNYDDFVNDVEVGDMLLVDEKDWDDIKFGVDNNIDFYAVSFVKDAAVIHELKNYLQSCGADIHVIPKIESADSIPNLHSIIAASDGAMVARGDLGAELPVEEVPLLQEEIIRLCRSMGKAVIVATNMLESMIVHPTPTRAEVSDIAIAVREGADAVMLSGETAHGKFPLKAVKVMHTVSLRTEATIVAGETPSNLGQAFKCPSGYQPKLTKAFGHVQNHMSEMFAFHATMISNTLGTSTVVFTRTGFMAILLSHYRPSGTIYAFTNE
;
A
#
# COMPACT_ATOMS: atom_id res chain seq x y z
N MET A 1 9.97 6.32 -22.26
CA MET A 1 8.52 6.31 -22.57
C MET A 1 8.23 6.96 -23.93
N ALA A 2 8.08 6.14 -24.96
CA ALA A 2 7.44 6.52 -26.21
C ALA A 2 6.01 5.96 -26.19
N GLN A 3 5.02 6.77 -26.60
CA GLN A 3 3.66 6.31 -26.86
C GLN A 3 3.55 6.09 -28.37
N VAL A 4 3.21 4.87 -28.77
CA VAL A 4 3.07 4.52 -30.19
C VAL A 4 1.63 4.11 -30.43
N VAL A 5 0.99 4.71 -31.43
CA VAL A 5 -0.35 4.32 -31.88
C VAL A 5 -0.21 3.21 -32.90
N ALA A 6 -0.86 2.08 -32.66
CA ALA A 6 -0.81 0.95 -33.57
C ALA A 6 -1.44 1.30 -34.93
N THR A 7 -0.67 1.14 -36.00
CA THR A 7 -1.12 1.18 -37.40
C THR A 7 -0.77 -0.13 -38.09
N ARG A 8 -1.64 -0.62 -38.98
CA ARG A 8 -1.44 -1.90 -39.67
C ARG A 8 -0.87 -1.65 -41.07
N SER A 9 0.35 -2.09 -41.33
CA SER A 9 0.95 -2.08 -42.67
C SER A 9 0.82 -3.46 -43.30
N THR A 10 -0.01 -3.60 -44.33
CA THR A 10 0.02 -4.78 -45.20
C THR A 10 1.18 -4.62 -46.17
N ILE A 11 2.28 -5.35 -45.96
CA ILE A 11 3.26 -5.58 -47.02
C ILE A 11 2.59 -6.52 -48.02
N HIS A 12 1.88 -5.94 -48.99
CA HIS A 12 1.40 -6.68 -50.15
C HIS A 12 2.63 -7.08 -50.97
N SER A 13 3.02 -8.35 -50.87
CA SER A 13 3.81 -9.00 -51.91
C SER A 13 2.94 -9.03 -53.17
N SER A 14 3.24 -8.13 -54.10
CA SER A 14 2.57 -7.99 -55.39
C SER A 14 2.73 -9.27 -56.22
N PHE A 15 1.75 -10.16 -56.15
CA PHE A 15 1.49 -11.14 -57.21
C PHE A 15 0.17 -10.77 -57.89
N ALA A 16 0.33 -10.33 -59.14
CA ALA A 16 -0.76 -9.98 -60.03
C ALA A 16 -1.58 -11.22 -60.41
N SER A 17 -2.90 -11.14 -60.29
CA SER A 17 -3.81 -11.82 -61.22
C SER A 17 -5.19 -11.16 -61.23
N SER A 18 -5.57 -10.75 -62.43
CA SER A 18 -6.87 -10.23 -62.87
C SER A 18 -8.01 -11.24 -62.70
N GLY A 19 -9.18 -10.77 -62.23
CA GLY A 19 -10.42 -11.56 -62.27
C GLY A 19 -11.62 -10.82 -61.70
N SER A 20 -12.48 -10.35 -62.60
CA SER A 20 -13.78 -9.72 -62.36
C SER A 20 -14.80 -10.66 -61.69
N GLY A 21 -15.70 -10.12 -60.85
CA GLY A 21 -16.93 -10.81 -60.49
C GLY A 21 -17.64 -10.24 -59.25
N SER A 22 -18.58 -9.32 -59.48
CA SER A 22 -19.59 -8.93 -58.49
C SER A 22 -20.59 -10.07 -58.29
N LEU A 23 -20.95 -10.42 -57.06
CA LEU A 23 -22.27 -10.98 -56.69
C LEU A 23 -22.50 -10.82 -55.17
N GLN A 24 -23.57 -10.10 -54.81
CA GLN A 24 -24.16 -10.05 -53.47
C GLN A 24 -24.95 -11.34 -53.19
N SER A 25 -24.81 -11.96 -52.02
CA SER A 25 -25.93 -12.62 -51.30
C SER A 25 -25.58 -13.07 -49.87
N GLN A 26 -26.35 -12.53 -48.92
CA GLN A 26 -26.98 -13.14 -47.72
C GLN A 26 -26.16 -13.77 -46.59
N VAL A 27 -26.64 -13.56 -45.35
CA VAL A 27 -26.97 -14.55 -44.28
C VAL A 27 -27.14 -13.77 -42.95
N GLU A 28 -28.37 -13.47 -42.52
CA GLU A 28 -29.16 -14.21 -41.50
C GLU A 28 -28.45 -14.48 -40.15
N LYS A 29 -28.88 -13.75 -39.12
CA LYS A 29 -28.52 -13.93 -37.71
C LYS A 29 -29.40 -15.00 -37.06
N LEU A 30 -28.80 -16.11 -36.67
CA LEU A 30 -29.35 -17.10 -35.74
C LEU A 30 -29.06 -16.68 -34.29
N ARG A 31 -30.10 -16.56 -33.45
CA ARG A 31 -30.02 -16.62 -31.98
C ARG A 31 -30.99 -17.71 -31.50
N PRO A 32 -30.57 -18.65 -30.63
CA PRO A 32 -31.51 -19.56 -29.96
C PRO A 32 -32.09 -18.96 -28.66
N SER A 33 -33.36 -19.31 -28.45
CA SER A 33 -34.17 -19.35 -27.21
C SER A 33 -33.52 -20.20 -26.10
N GLY A 34 -33.82 -20.10 -24.79
CA GLY A 34 -34.91 -19.49 -24.03
C GLY A 34 -34.97 -20.19 -22.64
N PHE A 35 -36.09 -19.96 -21.93
CA PHE A 35 -36.55 -20.50 -20.63
C PHE A 35 -36.36 -19.61 -19.40
N ALA A 36 -37.34 -19.43 -18.51
CA ALA A 36 -38.80 -19.31 -18.58
C ALA A 36 -39.22 -18.80 -17.19
N SER A 37 -39.98 -17.70 -17.14
CA SER A 37 -40.61 -17.22 -15.91
C SER A 37 -42.00 -17.85 -15.76
N ILE A 38 -42.22 -18.49 -14.62
CA ILE A 38 -43.52 -19.04 -14.20
C ILE A 38 -44.45 -17.87 -13.85
N ALA A 39 -45.68 -17.93 -14.35
CA ALA A 39 -46.73 -16.93 -14.12
C ALA A 39 -47.93 -17.53 -13.38
N LEU A 40 -48.69 -16.61 -12.75
CA LEU A 40 -50.13 -16.58 -12.43
C LEU A 40 -50.57 -16.84 -10.97
N PRO A 41 -51.72 -16.29 -10.49
CA PRO A 41 -52.67 -15.34 -11.12
C PRO A 41 -53.13 -14.13 -10.26
N ARG A 42 -53.84 -13.23 -10.95
CA ARG A 42 -54.65 -12.07 -10.50
C ARG A 42 -55.93 -12.45 -9.75
N ASN A 43 -56.32 -11.62 -8.78
CA ASN A 43 -57.67 -11.03 -8.58
C ASN A 43 -57.55 -9.95 -7.48
N GLU A 44 -58.26 -8.83 -7.38
CA GLU A 44 -59.39 -8.24 -8.09
C GLU A 44 -59.44 -6.73 -7.72
N ARG A 45 -60.04 -5.88 -8.56
CA ARG A 45 -60.13 -4.42 -8.40
C ARG A 45 -61.15 -4.00 -7.34
N ARG A 46 -60.86 -2.94 -6.57
CA ARG A 46 -61.89 -1.94 -6.19
C ARG A 46 -61.32 -0.51 -6.06
N SER A 47 -61.99 0.36 -6.82
CA SER A 47 -61.84 1.81 -7.02
C SER A 47 -61.81 2.68 -5.76
N ARG A 48 -61.01 3.77 -5.76
CA ARG A 48 -61.52 5.16 -5.67
C ARG A 48 -60.43 6.24 -5.84
N ARG A 49 -60.63 7.05 -6.89
CA ARG A 49 -60.36 8.49 -7.14
C ARG A 49 -59.12 9.18 -6.52
N ALA A 50 -58.33 9.77 -7.42
CA ALA A 50 -57.30 10.76 -7.15
C ALA A 50 -57.88 12.15 -6.83
N ALA A 51 -57.22 12.88 -5.92
CA ALA A 51 -57.26 14.33 -5.83
C ALA A 51 -55.87 14.82 -5.40
N ARG A 52 -55.26 15.70 -6.22
CA ARG A 52 -54.04 16.44 -5.89
C ARG A 52 -54.41 17.62 -4.98
N VAL A 53 -53.74 17.76 -3.84
CA VAL A 53 -53.69 19.02 -3.09
C VAL A 53 -52.27 19.20 -2.54
N SER A 54 -51.65 20.31 -2.93
CA SER A 54 -50.39 20.84 -2.39
C SER A 54 -50.63 21.48 -1.02
N VAL A 55 -49.78 21.20 -0.02
CA VAL A 55 -49.82 21.90 1.27
C VAL A 55 -48.40 22.32 1.69
N ALA A 56 -48.29 23.60 2.02
CA ALA A 56 -47.10 24.28 2.50
C ALA A 56 -46.77 23.87 3.95
N VAL A 57 -45.48 23.70 4.25
CA VAL A 57 -44.96 23.40 5.59
C VAL A 57 -44.68 24.72 6.32
N SER A 58 -45.31 24.92 7.48
CA SER A 58 -44.98 25.97 8.43
C SER A 58 -44.64 25.34 9.78
N ALA A 59 -43.46 25.70 10.32
CA ALA A 59 -42.97 25.22 11.60
C ALA A 59 -43.53 26.05 12.77
N LYS A 60 -43.95 25.38 13.84
CA LYS A 60 -44.21 25.99 15.16
C LYS A 60 -43.49 25.21 16.26
N LYS A 61 -42.90 25.95 17.19
CA LYS A 61 -42.10 25.51 18.34
C LYS A 61 -43.05 25.15 19.50
N ALA A 62 -42.83 24.02 20.16
CA ALA A 62 -43.56 23.61 21.37
C ALA A 62 -42.63 23.58 22.60
N ALA A 63 -43.18 24.02 23.74
CA ALA A 63 -42.50 24.29 25.00
C ALA A 63 -42.31 23.03 25.88
N ARG A 64 -41.38 23.15 26.85
CA ARG A 64 -41.00 22.15 27.86
C ARG A 64 -42.19 21.71 28.73
N ALA A 65 -42.21 20.43 29.10
CA ALA A 65 -43.00 19.89 30.18
C ALA A 65 -42.06 19.27 31.24
N ASP A 66 -42.27 19.65 32.50
CA ASP A 66 -41.62 19.06 33.66
C ASP A 66 -42.17 17.65 33.92
N THR A 67 -41.33 16.73 34.40
CA THR A 67 -41.78 15.42 34.89
C THR A 67 -41.07 15.12 36.20
N GLU A 68 -41.86 15.01 37.26
CA GLU A 68 -41.44 14.60 38.61
C GLU A 68 -40.88 13.18 38.61
N VAL A 69 -39.81 12.97 39.37
CA VAL A 69 -39.13 11.69 39.59
C VAL A 69 -39.52 11.16 40.96
N VAL A 70 -40.09 9.96 41.01
CA VAL A 70 -40.31 9.19 42.26
C VAL A 70 -39.04 8.39 42.58
N PRO A 71 -38.53 8.41 43.82
CA PRO A 71 -37.32 7.67 44.18
C PRO A 71 -37.64 6.19 44.46
N VAL A 72 -36.85 5.29 43.88
CA VAL A 72 -36.89 3.84 44.17
C VAL A 72 -35.79 3.53 45.20
N SER A 73 -36.15 2.78 46.23
CA SER A 73 -35.31 2.39 47.38
C SER A 73 -34.20 1.40 47.00
N PRO A 74 -33.00 1.44 47.61
CA PRO A 74 -31.82 0.72 47.13
C PRO A 74 -31.63 -0.63 47.83
N GLU A 75 -32.48 -1.61 47.55
CA GLU A 75 -32.20 -3.02 47.86
C GLU A 75 -32.74 -3.88 46.73
N ASP A 76 -31.90 -4.13 45.72
CA ASP A 76 -31.89 -5.31 44.82
C ASP A 76 -31.07 -5.01 43.54
N VAL A 77 -29.75 -5.20 43.61
CA VAL A 77 -28.87 -5.26 42.43
C VAL A 77 -28.12 -6.60 42.48
N PRO A 78 -28.23 -7.47 41.45
CA PRO A 78 -27.46 -8.70 41.39
C PRO A 78 -25.96 -8.41 41.25
N LYS A 79 -25.15 -9.14 42.04
CA LYS A 79 -23.69 -9.11 42.09
C LYS A 79 -23.07 -9.48 40.74
N THR A 80 -22.61 -8.51 39.97
CA THR A 80 -21.59 -8.73 38.92
C THR A 80 -20.78 -7.46 38.64
N ILE A 81 -20.14 -6.87 39.65
CA ILE A 81 -19.10 -5.84 39.46
C ILE A 81 -18.04 -6.03 40.55
N GLU A 82 -17.18 -7.03 40.39
CA GLU A 82 -15.89 -7.13 41.08
C GLU A 82 -14.77 -7.11 40.04
N HIS A 83 -14.71 -6.09 39.19
CA HIS A 83 -13.54 -5.80 38.33
C HIS A 83 -13.44 -4.30 38.00
N ALA A 84 -13.78 -3.42 38.96
CA ALA A 84 -13.76 -1.97 38.79
C ALA A 84 -13.11 -1.20 39.95
N GLN A 85 -12.25 -1.84 40.75
CA GLN A 85 -11.58 -1.20 41.90
C GLN A 85 -10.16 -0.70 41.58
N HIS A 86 -9.93 -0.12 40.39
CA HIS A 86 -8.68 0.61 40.13
C HIS A 86 -8.88 2.01 39.52
N LEU A 87 -10.08 2.58 39.67
CA LEU A 87 -10.40 3.95 39.27
C LEU A 87 -10.87 4.77 40.49
N GLY A 88 -9.96 5.02 41.42
CA GLY A 88 -9.97 6.21 42.29
C GLY A 88 -8.65 6.92 42.01
N GLU A 89 -8.57 8.22 41.71
CA GLU A 89 -9.18 9.34 42.41
C GLU A 89 -9.62 10.45 41.42
N PHE A 90 -10.90 10.82 41.43
CA PHE A 90 -11.39 12.07 40.83
C PHE A 90 -11.73 13.04 41.96
N GLN A 91 -10.75 13.83 42.39
CA GLN A 91 -11.00 15.05 43.17
C GLN A 91 -9.77 15.97 43.15
N HIS A 92 -9.73 16.90 42.19
CA HIS A 92 -9.58 18.34 42.46
C HIS A 92 -9.72 19.14 41.16
N LEU A 93 -10.81 19.91 41.07
CA LEU A 93 -11.05 20.92 40.06
C LEU A 93 -10.11 22.12 40.31
N GLY A 94 -9.25 22.41 39.34
CA GLY A 94 -8.42 23.61 39.36
C GLY A 94 -7.28 23.62 38.36
N ASP A 95 -7.54 23.42 37.06
CA ASP A 95 -6.86 24.19 36.01
C ASP A 95 -7.51 23.96 34.64
N THR A 96 -7.90 25.04 33.98
CA THR A 96 -8.43 25.02 32.61
C THR A 96 -7.31 24.72 31.62
N SER A 97 -6.99 23.44 31.43
CA SER A 97 -6.31 22.97 30.24
C SER A 97 -7.07 21.78 29.65
N VAL A 98 -7.46 21.89 28.38
CA VAL A 98 -8.20 20.87 27.64
C VAL A 98 -7.26 19.72 27.28
N SER A 99 -6.86 18.92 28.27
CA SER A 99 -6.33 17.58 28.04
C SER A 99 -6.99 16.63 29.04
N MET A 100 -8.13 16.08 28.62
CA MET A 100 -8.90 15.05 29.35
C MET A 100 -8.12 13.73 29.53
N TRP A 101 -6.92 13.62 28.97
CA TRP A 101 -6.07 12.44 28.99
C TRP A 101 -4.62 12.83 29.31
N PRO A 102 -3.91 12.08 30.17
CA PRO A 102 -2.51 12.34 30.47
C PRO A 102 -1.66 12.34 29.20
N LYS A 103 -0.62 13.19 29.16
CA LYS A 103 0.34 13.18 28.06
C LYS A 103 1.03 11.81 28.04
N PRO A 104 1.07 11.11 26.89
CA PRO A 104 1.77 9.83 26.81
C PRO A 104 3.25 10.01 27.19
N THR A 105 3.73 9.19 28.12
CA THR A 105 5.14 9.12 28.54
C THR A 105 5.99 8.24 27.59
N VAL A 106 5.36 7.66 26.58
CA VAL A 106 5.93 6.64 25.68
C VAL A 106 6.41 7.30 24.37
N ARG A 107 7.45 6.75 23.73
CA ARG A 107 7.85 7.15 22.37
C ARG A 107 6.93 6.50 21.33
N ARG A 108 6.66 7.21 20.24
CA ARG A 108 5.90 6.67 19.10
C ARG A 108 6.63 5.47 18.49
N LYS A 109 5.92 4.38 18.25
CA LYS A 109 6.46 3.12 17.69
C LYS A 109 6.22 3.02 16.19
N THR A 110 5.00 3.31 15.73
CA THR A 110 4.60 3.32 14.31
C THR A 110 5.48 4.29 13.55
N LYS A 111 6.03 3.87 12.42
CA LYS A 111 6.91 4.69 11.60
C LYS A 111 6.11 5.61 10.69
N ILE A 112 6.68 6.77 10.34
CA ILE A 112 6.09 7.67 9.36
C ILE A 112 6.97 7.71 8.12
N VAL A 113 6.40 7.31 6.99
CA VAL A 113 6.98 7.47 5.65
C VAL A 113 6.49 8.80 5.08
N CYS A 114 7.39 9.66 4.63
CA CYS A 114 7.06 10.93 3.99
C CYS A 114 7.60 10.95 2.57
N THR A 115 6.73 11.20 1.60
CA THR A 115 7.17 11.44 0.22
C THR A 115 7.82 12.81 0.12
N ILE A 116 9.07 12.86 -0.34
CA ILE A 116 9.80 14.11 -0.55
C ILE A 116 9.51 14.63 -1.96
N GLY A 117 9.22 15.93 -2.05
CA GLY A 117 8.87 16.59 -3.30
C GLY A 117 9.19 18.07 -3.27
N PRO A 118 8.67 18.87 -4.22
CA PRO A 118 8.99 20.29 -4.33
C PRO A 118 8.76 21.12 -3.05
N SER A 119 7.80 20.73 -2.20
CA SER A 119 7.54 21.42 -0.93
C SER A 119 8.55 21.06 0.17
N THR A 120 9.32 19.99 0.00
CA THR A 120 10.09 19.36 1.08
C THR A 120 11.51 18.95 0.71
N ASN A 121 11.96 19.20 -0.52
CA ASN A 121 13.30 18.84 -1.01
C ASN A 121 14.44 19.80 -0.60
N THR A 122 14.19 20.74 0.32
CA THR A 122 15.26 21.62 0.85
C THR A 122 15.84 21.05 2.14
N ARG A 123 17.10 21.40 2.42
CA ARG A 123 17.80 21.03 3.66
C ARG A 123 16.97 21.36 4.89
N GLU A 124 16.50 22.61 5.00
CA GLU A 124 15.78 23.09 6.18
C GLU A 124 14.47 22.30 6.39
N MET A 125 13.82 21.89 5.30
CA MET A 125 12.57 21.15 5.42
C MET A 125 12.81 19.69 5.78
N ILE A 126 13.83 19.03 5.23
CA ILE A 126 14.20 17.65 5.60
C ILE A 126 14.50 17.57 7.11
N TRP A 127 15.27 18.52 7.65
CA TRP A 127 15.54 18.59 9.10
C TRP A 127 14.24 18.76 9.90
N LYS A 128 13.39 19.71 9.49
CA LYS A 128 12.10 19.94 10.17
C LYS A 128 11.19 18.71 10.14
N LEU A 129 11.15 17.97 9.03
CA LEU A 129 10.37 16.75 8.92
C LEU A 129 10.94 15.63 9.81
N ALA A 130 12.26 15.48 9.83
CA ALA A 130 12.93 14.52 10.70
C ALA A 130 12.66 14.80 12.19
N GLU A 131 12.77 16.06 12.62
CA GLU A 131 12.43 16.50 13.99
C GLU A 131 10.94 16.35 14.33
N ALA A 132 10.06 16.53 13.34
CA ALA A 132 8.62 16.29 13.51
C ALA A 132 8.26 14.81 13.60
N GLY A 133 9.20 13.92 13.27
CA GLY A 133 9.06 12.48 13.42
C GLY A 133 8.91 11.71 12.11
N MET A 134 9.43 12.19 10.99
CA MET A 134 9.67 11.36 9.80
C MET A 134 10.68 10.24 10.14
N ASN A 135 10.47 9.04 9.60
CA ASN A 135 11.42 7.92 9.72
C ASN A 135 11.95 7.44 8.37
N VAL A 136 11.16 7.59 7.31
CA VAL A 136 11.53 7.17 5.97
C VAL A 136 11.25 8.31 4.99
N ALA A 137 12.25 8.69 4.21
CA ALA A 137 12.11 9.59 3.07
C ALA A 137 11.81 8.76 1.82
N ARG A 138 10.60 8.89 1.27
CA ARG A 138 10.17 8.22 0.05
C ARG A 138 10.43 9.12 -1.17
N LEU A 139 11.09 8.57 -2.18
CA LEU A 139 11.38 9.20 -3.47
C LEU A 139 10.54 8.52 -4.54
N ASN A 140 9.56 9.24 -5.11
CA ASN A 140 8.69 8.69 -6.15
C ASN A 140 9.33 8.89 -7.53
N MET A 141 9.76 7.80 -8.17
CA MET A 141 10.44 7.84 -9.48
C MET A 141 9.51 8.12 -10.66
N SER A 142 8.19 8.18 -10.42
CA SER A 142 7.23 8.71 -11.38
C SER A 142 7.42 10.21 -11.63
N HIS A 143 8.10 10.92 -10.72
CA HIS A 143 8.37 12.34 -10.80
C HIS A 143 9.85 12.65 -10.53
N GLY A 144 10.38 13.69 -11.18
CA GLY A 144 11.79 14.06 -11.03
C GLY A 144 12.75 13.14 -11.80
N ASP A 145 13.97 13.63 -11.96
CA ASP A 145 15.09 12.88 -12.53
C ASP A 145 16.04 12.37 -11.43
N HIS A 146 16.97 11.48 -11.78
CA HIS A 146 17.98 10.97 -10.84
C HIS A 146 18.79 12.08 -10.19
N ALA A 147 19.08 13.16 -10.90
CA ALA A 147 19.84 14.29 -10.35
C ALA A 147 19.08 15.02 -9.22
N SER A 148 17.77 15.18 -9.35
CA SER A 148 16.91 15.77 -8.32
C SER A 148 16.79 14.86 -7.10
N HIS A 149 16.65 13.55 -7.31
CA HIS A 149 16.58 12.55 -6.24
C HIS A 149 17.92 12.38 -5.53
N GLN A 150 19.03 12.44 -6.26
CA GLN A 150 20.39 12.39 -5.70
C GLN A 150 20.60 13.50 -4.67
N LYS A 151 20.17 14.73 -4.95
CA LYS A 151 20.25 15.85 -4.00
C LYS A 151 19.50 15.54 -2.70
N VAL A 152 18.34 14.89 -2.78
CA VAL A 152 17.56 14.51 -1.59
C VAL A 152 18.29 13.41 -0.81
N ILE A 153 18.81 12.39 -1.51
CA ILE A 153 19.62 11.31 -0.91
C ILE A 153 20.81 11.89 -0.15
N ASP A 154 21.55 12.81 -0.78
CA ASP A 154 22.72 13.45 -0.18
C ASP A 154 22.35 14.24 1.08
N LEU A 155 21.24 14.98 1.06
CA LEU A 155 20.74 15.73 2.22
C LEU A 155 20.29 14.82 3.36
N VAL A 156 19.64 13.69 3.05
CA VAL A 156 19.23 12.70 4.06
C VAL A 156 20.45 12.02 4.68
N LYS A 157 21.44 11.63 3.86
CA LYS A 157 22.71 11.08 4.35
C LYS A 157 23.47 12.10 5.20
N GLU A 158 23.48 13.37 4.80
CA GLU A 158 24.07 14.44 5.59
C GLU A 158 23.37 14.60 6.95
N TYR A 159 22.03 14.57 6.98
CA TYR A 159 21.27 14.59 8.24
C TYR A 159 21.66 13.41 9.14
N ASN A 160 21.71 12.19 8.60
CA ASN A 160 22.05 10.99 9.35
C ASN A 160 23.48 11.02 9.91
N ALA A 161 24.43 11.66 9.21
CA ALA A 161 25.80 11.83 9.69
C ALA A 161 25.92 12.82 10.87
N GLN A 162 24.98 13.76 11.01
CA GLN A 162 25.00 14.80 12.05
C GLN A 162 24.09 14.47 13.24
N SER A 163 22.99 13.75 12.98
CA SER A 163 21.99 13.39 13.97
C SER A 163 22.46 12.22 14.84
N LYS A 164 22.28 12.33 16.17
CA LYS A 164 22.58 11.26 17.12
C LYS A 164 21.33 10.50 17.60
N ASP A 165 20.15 11.08 17.40
CA ASP A 165 18.92 10.61 18.04
C ASP A 165 17.95 9.94 17.06
N ASN A 166 18.08 10.20 15.76
CA ASN A 166 17.20 9.69 14.72
C ASN A 166 17.97 9.44 13.42
N VAL A 167 17.66 8.32 12.78
CA VAL A 167 18.18 7.92 11.47
C VAL A 167 16.99 7.83 10.51
N ILE A 168 17.10 8.48 9.36
CA ILE A 168 16.10 8.48 8.31
C ILE A 168 16.49 7.48 7.24
N ALA A 169 15.65 6.47 7.02
CA ALA A 169 15.83 5.55 5.91
C ALA A 169 15.36 6.18 4.59
N ILE A 170 15.88 5.68 3.48
CA ILE A 170 15.57 6.11 2.12
C ILE A 170 14.81 4.99 1.42
N MET A 171 13.64 5.32 0.88
CA MET A 171 12.81 4.42 0.10
C MET A 171 12.67 4.96 -1.32
N LEU A 172 13.04 4.17 -2.31
CA LEU A 172 12.81 4.47 -3.71
C LEU A 172 11.54 3.75 -4.16
N ASP A 173 10.57 4.53 -4.59
CA ASP A 173 9.29 4.02 -5.09
C ASP A 173 9.35 3.98 -6.61
N THR A 174 9.34 2.76 -7.15
CA THR A 174 9.44 2.51 -8.58
C THR A 174 8.23 3.12 -9.27
N LYS A 175 8.42 3.62 -10.49
CA LYS A 175 7.36 4.28 -11.24
C LYS A 175 6.11 3.39 -11.36
N ASN A 176 4.95 4.03 -11.49
CA ASN A 176 3.64 3.42 -11.75
C ASN A 176 3.58 2.70 -13.12
N GLN A 177 4.41 1.69 -13.28
CA GLN A 177 4.36 0.72 -14.36
C GLN A 177 4.59 -0.63 -13.71
N GLU A 178 3.86 -1.62 -14.21
CA GLU A 178 3.98 -3.02 -13.84
C GLU A 178 5.46 -3.35 -13.71
N ALA A 179 5.96 -3.41 -12.47
CA ALA A 179 7.37 -3.57 -12.21
C ALA A 179 7.82 -4.84 -12.92
N CYS A 180 8.56 -4.68 -14.00
CA CYS A 180 8.94 -5.74 -14.90
C CYS A 180 7.77 -6.65 -15.38
N CYS A 181 6.92 -6.11 -16.25
CA CYS A 181 6.36 -6.94 -17.32
C CYS A 181 6.02 -6.05 -18.53
N PHE A 182 6.55 -6.40 -19.71
CA PHE A 182 6.00 -5.89 -20.95
C PHE A 182 4.61 -6.52 -21.15
N ILE A 183 3.51 -5.85 -20.78
CA ILE A 183 2.16 -6.31 -21.15
C ILE A 183 1.26 -5.16 -21.59
N LEU A 184 0.72 -5.33 -22.79
CA LEU A 184 -0.52 -4.72 -23.24
C LEU A 184 -1.67 -5.66 -22.86
N HIS A 185 -2.61 -5.13 -22.08
CA HIS A 185 -3.89 -5.71 -21.68
C HIS A 185 -3.89 -6.88 -20.66
N PRO A 186 -4.85 -6.93 -19.70
CA PRO A 186 -4.75 -7.69 -18.43
C PRO A 186 -4.88 -9.23 -18.52
N GLN A 187 -4.95 -9.79 -19.72
CA GLN A 187 -5.12 -11.24 -19.94
C GLN A 187 -4.27 -11.77 -21.09
N GLY A 188 -3.38 -10.95 -21.65
CA GLY A 188 -2.49 -11.30 -22.76
C GLY A 188 -1.14 -11.85 -22.28
N PRO A 189 -0.44 -12.63 -23.11
CA PRO A 189 0.92 -13.09 -22.84
C PRO A 189 1.95 -11.95 -22.97
N GLU A 190 3.05 -12.08 -22.22
CA GLU A 190 4.13 -11.09 -22.10
C GLU A 190 4.89 -10.84 -23.43
N VAL A 191 5.02 -9.56 -23.83
CA VAL A 191 5.56 -9.14 -25.15
C VAL A 191 6.85 -8.31 -25.03
N ARG A 192 8.01 -8.96 -24.94
CA ARG A 192 9.33 -8.32 -24.96
C ARG A 192 9.80 -8.00 -26.38
N SER A 193 10.45 -6.86 -26.58
CA SER A 193 11.21 -6.60 -27.80
C SER A 193 12.46 -7.48 -27.88
N GLY A 194 12.87 -7.86 -29.08
CA GLY A 194 14.15 -8.52 -29.34
C GLY A 194 15.34 -7.55 -29.23
N ASP A 195 16.55 -8.12 -29.21
CA ASP A 195 17.78 -7.35 -29.05
C ASP A 195 18.02 -6.41 -30.23
N LEU A 196 18.35 -5.15 -29.92
CA LEU A 196 18.78 -4.16 -30.90
C LEU A 196 20.31 -4.08 -30.93
N PRO A 197 20.95 -4.01 -32.10
CA PRO A 197 22.41 -3.88 -32.20
C PRO A 197 22.92 -2.54 -31.65
N GLN A 198 22.09 -1.50 -31.63
CA GLN A 198 22.34 -0.21 -30.99
C GLN A 198 21.02 0.40 -30.47
N PRO A 199 21.04 1.21 -29.39
CA PRO A 199 19.86 1.91 -28.90
C PRO A 199 19.23 2.80 -29.99
N VAL A 200 17.91 2.72 -30.13
CA VAL A 200 17.15 3.51 -31.11
C VAL A 200 16.42 4.64 -30.40
N MET A 201 16.65 5.88 -30.84
CA MET A 201 15.96 7.06 -30.33
C MET A 201 14.74 7.36 -31.20
N LEU A 202 13.54 7.26 -30.63
CA LEU A 202 12.29 7.54 -31.32
C LEU A 202 11.91 9.02 -31.22
N ALA A 203 11.61 9.65 -32.34
CA ALA A 203 11.06 11.01 -32.40
C ALA A 203 9.52 10.99 -32.40
N THR A 204 8.89 12.02 -31.84
CA THR A 204 7.42 12.17 -31.88
C THR A 204 6.92 12.19 -33.32
N GLY A 205 5.98 11.28 -33.64
CA GLY A 205 5.42 11.15 -34.99
C GLY A 205 6.24 10.28 -35.95
N GLN A 206 7.37 9.71 -35.50
CA GLN A 206 8.12 8.71 -36.25
C GLN A 206 7.32 7.40 -36.33
N GLU A 207 7.21 6.84 -37.53
CA GLU A 207 6.69 5.48 -37.71
C GLU A 207 7.73 4.47 -37.23
N PHE A 208 7.30 3.51 -36.41
CA PHE A 208 8.15 2.46 -35.86
C PHE A 208 7.39 1.13 -35.89
N THR A 209 8.05 0.07 -36.35
CA THR A 209 7.41 -1.23 -36.62
C THR A 209 7.76 -2.26 -35.55
N PHE A 210 6.74 -2.96 -35.03
CA PHE A 210 6.93 -4.14 -34.20
C PHE A 210 6.60 -5.38 -35.04
N THR A 211 7.49 -6.37 -35.09
CA THR A 211 7.33 -7.57 -35.93
C THR A 211 7.48 -8.87 -35.14
N ILE A 212 6.73 -9.90 -35.52
CA ILE A 212 6.90 -11.25 -34.95
C ILE A 212 8.04 -12.04 -35.63
N GLN A 213 8.67 -11.46 -36.66
CA GLN A 213 9.82 -12.07 -37.32
C GLN A 213 11.04 -12.01 -36.40
N ARG A 214 11.49 -13.18 -35.93
CA ARG A 214 12.63 -13.32 -35.00
C ARG A 214 13.92 -12.82 -35.62
N GLY A 215 14.73 -12.11 -34.82
CA GLY A 215 16.07 -11.64 -35.22
C GLY A 215 16.07 -10.33 -36.01
N VAL A 216 14.93 -9.65 -36.12
CA VAL A 216 14.84 -8.31 -36.72
C VAL A 216 15.11 -7.24 -35.66
N GLY A 217 16.08 -6.38 -35.94
CA GLY A 217 16.43 -5.21 -35.12
C GLY A 217 17.11 -4.14 -35.99
N THR A 218 16.32 -3.20 -36.49
CA THR A 218 16.76 -2.06 -37.31
C THR A 218 16.38 -0.73 -36.63
N ALA A 219 16.74 0.41 -37.24
CA ALA A 219 16.46 1.74 -36.68
C ALA A 219 14.95 2.08 -36.63
N ASP A 220 14.12 1.33 -37.33
CA ASP A 220 12.70 1.56 -37.58
C ASP A 220 11.83 0.32 -37.35
N CYS A 221 12.43 -0.81 -36.95
CA CYS A 221 11.73 -2.07 -36.74
C CYS A 221 12.39 -2.91 -35.66
N VAL A 222 11.62 -3.45 -34.74
CA VAL A 222 12.10 -4.39 -33.72
C VAL A 222 11.22 -5.63 -33.67
N SER A 223 11.85 -6.78 -33.50
CA SER A 223 11.13 -8.02 -33.26
C SER A 223 10.47 -8.02 -31.88
N VAL A 224 9.36 -8.74 -31.71
CA VAL A 224 8.73 -9.01 -30.42
C VAL A 224 8.70 -10.51 -30.15
N ASN A 225 8.73 -10.89 -28.88
CA ASN A 225 8.84 -12.28 -28.48
C ASN A 225 7.50 -13.04 -28.44
N TYR A 226 6.41 -12.38 -28.82
CA TYR A 226 5.06 -12.92 -28.80
C TYR A 226 4.51 -13.15 -30.21
N ASP A 227 4.29 -14.41 -30.57
CA ASP A 227 3.95 -14.81 -31.95
C ASP A 227 2.55 -14.36 -32.38
N ASP A 228 1.61 -14.21 -31.43
CA ASP A 228 0.23 -13.77 -31.70
C ASP A 228 0.04 -12.25 -31.55
N PHE A 229 1.12 -11.49 -31.36
CA PHE A 229 1.08 -10.02 -31.16
C PHE A 229 0.29 -9.27 -32.23
N VAL A 230 0.39 -9.69 -33.51
CA VAL A 230 -0.29 -9.03 -34.65
C VAL A 230 -1.80 -9.29 -34.66
N ASN A 231 -2.25 -10.33 -33.95
CA ASN A 231 -3.65 -10.73 -33.87
C ASN A 231 -4.36 -10.06 -32.70
N ASP A 232 -3.63 -9.75 -31.62
CA ASP A 232 -4.19 -9.21 -30.38
C ASP A 232 -4.18 -7.68 -30.30
N VAL A 233 -3.50 -7.00 -31.22
CA VAL A 233 -3.44 -5.53 -31.29
C VAL A 233 -4.36 -5.01 -32.41
N GLU A 234 -5.25 -4.08 -32.06
CA GLU A 234 -6.11 -3.39 -33.01
C GLU A 234 -5.55 -2.02 -33.42
N VAL A 235 -5.99 -1.52 -34.57
CA VAL A 235 -5.59 -0.19 -35.04
C VAL A 235 -6.18 0.87 -34.11
N GLY A 236 -5.32 1.73 -33.59
CA GLY A 236 -5.69 2.74 -32.60
C GLY A 236 -5.32 2.38 -31.16
N ASP A 237 -4.86 1.15 -30.91
CA ASP A 237 -4.35 0.77 -29.60
C ASP A 237 -3.05 1.51 -29.26
N MET A 238 -2.89 1.81 -27.96
CA MET A 238 -1.73 2.51 -27.43
C MET A 238 -0.70 1.51 -26.92
N LEU A 239 0.47 1.45 -27.57
CA LEU A 239 1.58 0.59 -27.16
C LEU A 239 2.55 1.37 -26.25
N LEU A 240 2.93 0.78 -25.11
CA LEU A 240 3.88 1.35 -24.14
C LEU A 240 5.20 0.59 -24.17
N VAL A 241 6.32 1.31 -24.30
CA VAL A 241 7.69 0.76 -24.27
C VAL A 241 8.52 1.54 -23.26
N ASP A 242 9.10 0.86 -22.26
CA ASP A 242 10.00 1.47 -21.27
C ASP A 242 11.16 0.52 -20.85
N GLU A 243 12.38 1.06 -20.77
CA GLU A 243 13.59 0.42 -20.20
C GLU A 243 13.91 1.00 -18.79
N LYS A 244 13.07 1.90 -18.28
CA LYS A 244 13.44 2.86 -17.23
C LYS A 244 13.52 2.28 -15.81
N ASP A 245 12.71 1.27 -15.48
CA ASP A 245 12.65 0.75 -14.11
C ASP A 245 13.97 0.12 -13.67
N TRP A 246 14.69 -0.56 -14.57
CA TRP A 246 16.01 -1.12 -14.27
C TRP A 246 17.07 -0.06 -14.04
N ASP A 247 16.95 1.11 -14.67
CA ASP A 247 17.87 2.21 -14.42
C ASP A 247 17.58 2.89 -13.07
N ASP A 248 16.31 3.01 -12.68
CA ASP A 248 15.91 3.44 -11.35
C ASP A 248 16.40 2.45 -10.26
N ILE A 249 16.35 1.14 -10.55
CA ILE A 249 16.90 0.10 -9.68
C ILE A 249 18.43 0.24 -9.58
N LYS A 250 19.17 0.35 -10.69
CA LYS A 250 20.63 0.55 -10.61
C LYS A 250 20.99 1.81 -9.83
N PHE A 251 20.27 2.91 -10.06
CA PHE A 251 20.47 4.16 -9.34
C PHE A 251 20.28 4.01 -7.82
N GLY A 252 19.27 3.26 -7.39
CA GLY A 252 19.06 2.99 -5.96
C GLY A 252 20.15 2.10 -5.35
N VAL A 253 20.63 1.09 -6.08
CA VAL A 253 21.76 0.24 -5.66
C VAL A 253 23.04 1.06 -5.51
N ASP A 254 23.38 1.88 -6.51
CA ASP A 254 24.56 2.75 -6.48
C ASP A 254 24.53 3.73 -5.30
N ASN A 255 23.32 4.09 -4.86
CA ASN A 255 23.10 4.98 -3.73
C ASN A 255 22.96 4.29 -2.37
N ASN A 256 22.98 2.96 -2.28
CA ASN A 256 22.76 2.22 -1.03
C ASN A 256 21.50 2.70 -0.29
N ILE A 257 20.36 2.73 -0.99
CA ILE A 257 19.06 3.00 -0.36
C ILE A 257 18.62 1.83 0.52
N ASP A 258 17.64 2.04 1.41
CA ASP A 258 17.21 1.00 2.35
C ASP A 258 16.05 0.13 1.83
N PHE A 259 15.15 0.73 1.03
CA PHE A 259 13.93 0.08 0.56
C PHE A 259 13.62 0.37 -0.91
N TYR A 260 13.14 -0.65 -1.63
CA TYR A 260 12.32 -0.47 -2.84
C TYR A 260 10.84 -0.64 -2.50
N ALA A 261 10.01 0.34 -2.89
CA ALA A 261 8.58 0.16 -2.99
C ALA A 261 8.23 -0.17 -4.45
N VAL A 262 7.76 -1.39 -4.70
CA VAL A 262 7.58 -1.94 -6.05
C VAL A 262 6.12 -1.85 -6.48
N SER A 263 5.86 -1.14 -7.57
CA SER A 263 4.51 -0.85 -8.07
C SER A 263 3.91 -2.01 -8.87
N PHE A 264 2.57 -2.15 -8.81
CA PHE A 264 1.74 -3.06 -9.59
C PHE A 264 2.20 -4.52 -9.60
N VAL A 265 2.61 -5.03 -8.44
CA VAL A 265 3.07 -6.42 -8.31
C VAL A 265 1.88 -7.37 -8.39
N LYS A 266 1.85 -8.23 -9.42
CA LYS A 266 0.78 -9.22 -9.65
C LYS A 266 1.15 -10.63 -9.20
N ASP A 267 2.44 -10.94 -9.15
CA ASP A 267 2.95 -12.25 -8.79
C ASP A 267 4.28 -12.18 -8.01
N ALA A 268 4.66 -13.31 -7.43
CA ALA A 268 5.89 -13.43 -6.64
C ALA A 268 7.16 -13.49 -7.50
N ALA A 269 7.07 -13.79 -8.80
CA ALA A 269 8.22 -13.93 -9.69
C ALA A 269 8.95 -12.59 -9.85
N VAL A 270 8.21 -11.49 -10.00
CA VAL A 270 8.77 -10.12 -10.03
C VAL A 270 9.61 -9.84 -8.77
N ILE A 271 9.11 -10.22 -7.61
CA ILE A 271 9.82 -10.02 -6.33
C ILE A 271 11.08 -10.89 -6.26
N HIS A 272 10.99 -12.15 -6.71
CA HIS A 272 12.17 -13.03 -6.77
C HIS A 272 13.22 -12.52 -7.75
N GLU A 273 12.83 -12.01 -8.91
CA GLU A 273 13.74 -11.43 -9.90
C GLU A 273 14.52 -10.26 -9.31
N LEU A 274 13.82 -9.28 -8.70
CA LEU A 274 14.47 -8.14 -8.05
C LEU A 274 15.39 -8.58 -6.90
N LYS A 275 14.93 -9.49 -6.03
CA LYS A 275 15.76 -9.97 -4.91
C LYS A 275 17.01 -10.74 -5.40
N ASN A 276 16.88 -11.53 -6.46
CA ASN A 276 18.02 -12.22 -7.06
C ASN A 276 19.04 -11.23 -7.64
N TYR A 277 18.56 -10.16 -8.31
CA TYR A 277 19.41 -9.09 -8.80
C TYR A 277 20.14 -8.38 -7.65
N LEU A 278 19.42 -7.94 -6.62
CA LEU A 278 20.02 -7.28 -5.44
C LEU A 278 21.06 -8.17 -4.76
N GLN A 279 20.77 -9.46 -4.62
CA GLN A 279 21.71 -10.44 -4.09
C GLN A 279 22.97 -10.57 -4.98
N SER A 280 22.82 -10.55 -6.30
CA SER A 280 23.95 -10.60 -7.23
C SER A 280 24.85 -9.36 -7.15
N CYS A 281 24.27 -8.21 -6.78
CA CYS A 281 24.99 -6.97 -6.50
C CYS A 281 25.58 -6.91 -5.08
N GLY A 282 25.23 -7.86 -4.20
CA GLY A 282 25.60 -7.81 -2.77
C GLY A 282 24.90 -6.69 -2.00
N ALA A 283 23.77 -6.19 -2.49
CA ALA A 283 23.01 -5.11 -1.89
C ALA A 283 22.00 -5.65 -0.87
N ASP A 284 22.02 -5.13 0.36
CA ASP A 284 21.08 -5.45 1.43
C ASP A 284 19.91 -4.46 1.44
N ILE A 285 19.10 -4.48 0.39
CA ILE A 285 17.96 -3.56 0.19
C ILE A 285 16.66 -4.35 0.30
N HIS A 286 15.74 -3.87 1.13
CA HIS A 286 14.46 -4.56 1.38
C HIS A 286 13.44 -4.25 0.28
N VAL A 287 12.66 -5.25 -0.13
CA VAL A 287 11.66 -5.12 -1.19
C VAL A 287 10.24 -5.14 -0.61
N ILE A 288 9.50 -4.04 -0.83
CA ILE A 288 8.14 -3.81 -0.37
C ILE A 288 7.18 -3.71 -1.57
N PRO A 289 6.48 -4.79 -1.97
CA PRO A 289 5.43 -4.72 -2.98
C PRO A 289 4.29 -3.81 -2.56
N LYS A 290 3.80 -3.00 -3.49
CA LYS A 290 2.56 -2.24 -3.38
C LYS A 290 1.39 -3.12 -3.83
N ILE A 291 0.51 -3.43 -2.90
CA ILE A 291 -0.73 -4.17 -3.14
C ILE A 291 -1.77 -3.16 -3.60
N GLU A 292 -1.94 -3.08 -4.92
CA GLU A 292 -2.61 -1.94 -5.56
C GLU A 292 -3.43 -2.27 -6.80
N SER A 293 -3.49 -3.56 -7.16
CA SER A 293 -4.27 -4.07 -8.30
C SER A 293 -5.17 -5.23 -7.88
N ALA A 294 -6.33 -5.37 -8.50
CA ALA A 294 -7.22 -6.52 -8.33
C ALA A 294 -6.49 -7.86 -8.61
N ASP A 295 -5.56 -7.87 -9.57
CA ASP A 295 -4.78 -9.05 -9.96
C ASP A 295 -3.84 -9.54 -8.84
N SER A 296 -3.45 -8.66 -7.92
CA SER A 296 -2.56 -9.00 -6.80
C SER A 296 -3.28 -9.77 -5.69
N ILE A 297 -4.61 -9.63 -5.57
CA ILE A 297 -5.40 -10.18 -4.46
C ILE A 297 -5.40 -11.71 -4.42
N PRO A 298 -5.63 -12.45 -5.52
CA PRO A 298 -5.53 -13.91 -5.52
C PRO A 298 -4.13 -14.44 -5.15
N ASN A 299 -3.09 -13.64 -5.41
CA ASN A 299 -1.68 -13.99 -5.20
C ASN A 299 -1.09 -13.37 -3.92
N LEU A 300 -1.91 -12.77 -3.06
CA LEU A 300 -1.43 -11.96 -1.94
C LEU A 300 -0.46 -12.73 -1.03
N HIS A 301 -0.78 -14.00 -0.73
CA HIS A 301 0.05 -14.86 0.10
C HIS A 301 1.42 -15.14 -0.53
N SER A 302 1.49 -15.42 -1.84
CA SER A 302 2.77 -15.74 -2.50
C SER A 302 3.64 -14.49 -2.64
N ILE A 303 3.04 -13.34 -2.96
CA ILE A 303 3.72 -12.04 -3.04
C ILE A 303 4.35 -11.68 -1.69
N ILE A 304 3.57 -11.71 -0.60
CA ILE A 304 4.05 -11.35 0.75
C ILE A 304 5.11 -12.34 1.26
N ALA A 305 4.97 -13.63 0.93
CA ALA A 305 5.96 -14.62 1.32
C ALA A 305 7.33 -14.39 0.66
N ALA A 306 7.35 -13.93 -0.60
CA ALA A 306 8.56 -13.64 -1.35
C ALA A 306 9.23 -12.30 -0.97
N SER A 307 8.45 -11.32 -0.51
CA SER A 307 8.90 -9.96 -0.19
C SER A 307 9.44 -9.80 1.23
N ASP A 308 9.89 -8.60 1.60
CA ASP A 308 10.32 -8.29 2.97
C ASP A 308 9.23 -7.57 3.80
N GLY A 309 8.16 -7.17 3.13
CA GLY A 309 7.00 -6.49 3.69
C GLY A 309 5.91 -6.33 2.63
N ALA A 310 4.94 -5.47 2.89
CA ALA A 310 3.98 -5.03 1.87
C ALA A 310 3.49 -3.61 2.16
N MET A 311 3.00 -2.92 1.13
CA MET A 311 2.35 -1.63 1.24
C MET A 311 0.91 -1.75 0.73
N VAL A 312 -0.06 -1.39 1.56
CA VAL A 312 -1.46 -1.22 1.14
C VAL A 312 -1.59 0.14 0.46
N ALA A 313 -1.56 0.16 -0.87
CA ALA A 313 -1.62 1.38 -1.67
C ALA A 313 -3.08 1.67 -2.06
N ARG A 314 -3.82 2.27 -1.11
CA ARG A 314 -5.28 2.43 -1.15
C ARG A 314 -5.80 3.28 -2.30
N GLY A 315 -4.99 4.22 -2.79
CA GLY A 315 -5.34 5.11 -3.89
C GLY A 315 -5.60 4.34 -5.18
N ASP A 316 -4.60 3.61 -5.66
CA ASP A 316 -4.72 2.77 -6.86
C ASP A 316 -5.63 1.56 -6.60
N LEU A 317 -5.54 0.92 -5.41
CA LEU A 317 -6.41 -0.21 -5.06
C LEU A 317 -7.91 0.16 -5.09
N GLY A 318 -8.26 1.37 -4.63
CA GLY A 318 -9.63 1.87 -4.67
C GLY A 318 -10.08 2.39 -6.03
N ALA A 319 -9.18 2.52 -7.00
CA ALA A 319 -9.54 2.75 -8.40
C ALA A 319 -9.87 1.42 -9.11
N GLU A 320 -9.20 0.33 -8.71
CA GLU A 320 -9.35 -1.01 -9.29
C GLU A 320 -10.52 -1.80 -8.69
N LEU A 321 -10.86 -1.55 -7.42
CA LEU A 321 -11.89 -2.27 -6.67
C LEU A 321 -12.99 -1.34 -6.16
N PRO A 322 -14.19 -1.88 -5.84
CA PRO A 322 -15.20 -1.10 -5.13
C PRO A 322 -14.61 -0.50 -3.83
N VAL A 323 -14.81 0.80 -3.64
CA VAL A 323 -14.16 1.56 -2.56
C VAL A 323 -14.51 1.06 -1.16
N GLU A 324 -15.68 0.43 -1.01
CA GLU A 324 -16.14 -0.19 0.22
C GLU A 324 -15.38 -1.48 0.60
N GLU A 325 -14.70 -2.13 -0.36
CA GLU A 325 -13.90 -3.34 -0.14
C GLU A 325 -12.48 -3.02 0.34
N VAL A 326 -11.96 -1.83 0.03
CA VAL A 326 -10.58 -1.42 0.36
C VAL A 326 -10.28 -1.51 1.86
N PRO A 327 -11.16 -1.06 2.79
CA PRO A 327 -10.90 -1.21 4.22
C PRO A 327 -10.85 -2.69 4.67
N LEU A 328 -11.66 -3.56 4.07
CA LEU A 328 -11.68 -4.99 4.40
C LEU A 328 -10.38 -5.66 3.96
N LEU A 329 -9.92 -5.34 2.75
CA LEU A 329 -8.64 -5.83 2.21
C LEU A 329 -7.44 -5.27 2.97
N GLN A 330 -7.48 -4.00 3.40
CA GLN A 330 -6.44 -3.43 4.25
C GLN A 330 -6.25 -4.28 5.52
N GLU A 331 -7.34 -4.60 6.22
CA GLU A 331 -7.30 -5.41 7.44
C GLU A 331 -6.75 -6.82 7.15
N GLU A 332 -7.17 -7.44 6.04
CA GLU A 332 -6.69 -8.75 5.62
C GLU A 332 -5.19 -8.75 5.31
N ILE A 333 -4.70 -7.77 4.54
CA ILE A 333 -3.28 -7.62 4.19
C ILE A 333 -2.44 -7.40 5.45
N ILE A 334 -2.90 -6.55 6.37
CA ILE A 334 -2.22 -6.31 7.65
C ILE A 334 -2.16 -7.61 8.46
N ARG A 335 -3.28 -8.33 8.59
CA ARG A 335 -3.31 -9.62 9.31
C ARG A 335 -2.36 -10.64 8.69
N LEU A 336 -2.32 -10.74 7.36
CA LEU A 336 -1.46 -11.67 6.63
C LEU A 336 0.03 -11.34 6.80
N CYS A 337 0.43 -10.09 6.56
CA CYS A 337 1.80 -9.62 6.81
C CYS A 337 2.24 -9.91 8.24
N ARG A 338 1.38 -9.56 9.22
CA ARG A 338 1.65 -9.84 10.63
C ARG A 338 1.82 -11.33 10.86
N SER A 339 0.96 -12.19 10.33
CA SER A 339 1.09 -13.65 10.51
C SER A 339 2.40 -14.23 9.99
N MET A 340 3.02 -13.56 9.01
CA MET A 340 4.30 -13.95 8.39
C MET A 340 5.52 -13.22 8.97
N GLY A 341 5.33 -12.36 9.97
CA GLY A 341 6.42 -11.54 10.52
C GLY A 341 6.96 -10.50 9.54
N LYS A 342 6.15 -10.08 8.56
CA LYS A 342 6.50 -9.11 7.51
C LYS A 342 5.97 -7.72 7.90
N ALA A 343 6.77 -6.69 7.60
CA ALA A 343 6.36 -5.31 7.88
C ALA A 343 5.23 -4.88 6.93
N VAL A 344 4.28 -4.11 7.43
CA VAL A 344 3.19 -3.58 6.59
C VAL A 344 3.03 -2.07 6.72
N ILE A 345 2.90 -1.41 5.56
CA ILE A 345 2.73 0.05 5.43
C ILE A 345 1.31 0.33 4.95
N VAL A 346 0.58 1.19 5.65
CA VAL A 346 -0.71 1.72 5.13
C VAL A 346 -0.46 3.08 4.50
N ALA A 347 -0.84 3.20 3.23
CA ALA A 347 -0.44 4.31 2.39
C ALA A 347 -1.62 5.00 1.68
N THR A 348 -1.35 6.22 1.23
CA THR A 348 -2.21 7.12 0.43
C THR A 348 -3.44 7.66 1.15
N ASN A 349 -3.82 8.91 0.88
CA ASN A 349 -5.03 9.58 1.36
C ASN A 349 -5.25 9.57 2.89
N MET A 350 -4.19 9.47 3.68
CA MET A 350 -4.31 9.46 5.15
C MET A 350 -4.67 10.85 5.69
N LEU A 351 -4.12 11.92 5.08
CA LEU A 351 -4.35 13.33 5.46
C LEU A 351 -4.57 14.22 4.22
N GLU A 352 -5.22 13.70 3.18
CA GLU A 352 -5.33 14.33 1.84
C GLU A 352 -5.79 15.80 1.90
N SER A 353 -6.77 16.12 2.73
CA SER A 353 -7.27 17.49 2.90
C SER A 353 -6.17 18.46 3.34
N MET A 354 -5.12 17.98 4.01
CA MET A 354 -4.01 18.78 4.50
C MET A 354 -3.04 19.24 3.40
N ILE A 355 -3.19 18.76 2.17
CA ILE A 355 -2.50 19.33 1.00
C ILE A 355 -2.85 20.82 0.86
N VAL A 356 -4.12 21.17 1.05
CA VAL A 356 -4.63 22.53 0.86
C VAL A 356 -5.12 23.20 2.15
N HIS A 357 -5.47 22.43 3.19
CA HIS A 357 -5.99 22.93 4.45
C HIS A 357 -5.02 22.71 5.63
N PRO A 358 -4.96 23.61 6.61
CA PRO A 358 -4.03 23.48 7.73
C PRO A 358 -4.46 22.46 8.79
N THR A 359 -5.66 21.91 8.69
CA THR A 359 -6.30 21.02 9.67
C THR A 359 -6.93 19.82 8.96
N PRO A 360 -6.76 18.59 9.50
CA PRO A 360 -7.35 17.40 8.91
C PRO A 360 -8.86 17.33 9.18
N THR A 361 -9.54 16.44 8.45
CA THR A 361 -10.90 16.03 8.76
C THR A 361 -10.93 15.04 9.93
N ARG A 362 -12.11 14.85 10.53
CA ARG A 362 -12.30 13.80 11.55
C ARG A 362 -12.15 12.40 10.97
N ALA A 363 -12.51 12.21 9.70
CA ALA A 363 -12.38 10.93 9.01
C ALA A 363 -10.90 10.54 8.87
N GLU A 364 -10.06 11.47 8.41
CA GLU A 364 -8.61 11.28 8.28
C GLU A 364 -7.93 10.95 9.63
N VAL A 365 -8.29 11.66 10.70
CA VAL A 365 -7.77 11.34 12.05
C VAL A 365 -8.22 9.95 12.50
N SER A 366 -9.47 9.57 12.21
CA SER A 366 -9.99 8.24 12.54
C SER A 366 -9.29 7.14 11.73
N ASP A 367 -9.00 7.40 10.46
CA ASP A 367 -8.34 6.49 9.54
C ASP A 367 -6.92 6.13 10.02
N ILE A 368 -6.11 7.13 10.41
CA ILE A 368 -4.80 6.90 11.04
C ILE A 368 -4.93 6.04 12.29
N ALA A 369 -5.90 6.34 13.16
CA ALA A 369 -6.11 5.60 14.40
C ALA A 369 -6.56 4.15 14.14
N ILE A 370 -7.28 3.89 13.05
CA ILE A 370 -7.69 2.53 12.66
C ILE A 370 -6.48 1.74 12.14
N ALA A 371 -5.73 2.29 11.18
CA ALA A 371 -4.52 1.63 10.63
C ALA A 371 -3.51 1.24 11.72
N VAL A 372 -3.28 2.14 12.70
CA VAL A 372 -2.40 1.87 13.85
C VAL A 372 -2.97 0.77 14.76
N ARG A 373 -4.30 0.73 14.99
CA ARG A 373 -4.94 -0.32 15.81
C ARG A 373 -4.94 -1.68 15.14
N GLU A 374 -5.11 -1.74 13.82
CA GLU A 374 -5.00 -2.97 13.03
C GLU A 374 -3.58 -3.54 13.06
N GLY A 375 -2.59 -2.69 13.37
CA GLY A 375 -1.22 -3.08 13.63
C GLY A 375 -0.26 -2.78 12.49
N ALA A 376 -0.54 -1.74 11.70
CA ALA A 376 0.41 -1.23 10.71
C ALA A 376 1.76 -0.88 11.35
N ASP A 377 2.86 -1.26 10.71
CA ASP A 377 4.23 -0.91 11.16
C ASP A 377 4.58 0.53 10.80
N ALA A 378 4.03 1.01 9.67
CA ALA A 378 4.20 2.36 9.21
C ALA A 378 2.94 2.93 8.56
N VAL A 379 2.84 4.25 8.61
CA VAL A 379 1.82 5.05 7.91
C VAL A 379 2.53 6.04 6.99
N MET A 380 1.93 6.31 5.82
CA MET A 380 2.59 7.09 4.77
C MET A 380 1.83 8.38 4.41
N LEU A 381 2.60 9.44 4.18
CA LEU A 381 2.16 10.69 3.56
C LEU A 381 2.70 10.77 2.13
N SER A 382 1.81 11.05 1.19
CA SER A 382 2.06 11.16 -0.25
C SER A 382 2.07 12.63 -0.67
N GLY A 383 0.97 13.13 -1.25
CA GLY A 383 0.85 14.51 -1.71
C GLY A 383 0.97 15.52 -0.58
N GLU A 384 0.58 15.14 0.63
CA GLU A 384 0.60 15.98 1.84
C GLU A 384 2.01 16.53 2.14
N THR A 385 3.05 15.71 1.93
CA THR A 385 4.45 16.09 2.12
C THR A 385 5.17 16.40 0.82
N ALA A 386 4.77 15.83 -0.32
CA ALA A 386 5.47 16.06 -1.58
C ALA A 386 5.22 17.47 -2.14
N HIS A 387 3.96 17.89 -2.21
CA HIS A 387 3.56 19.18 -2.82
C HIS A 387 2.50 19.94 -2.00
N GLY A 388 2.18 19.46 -0.79
CA GLY A 388 1.23 20.10 0.11
C GLY A 388 1.71 21.45 0.63
N LYS A 389 0.75 22.30 1.03
CA LYS A 389 1.00 23.62 1.66
C LYS A 389 1.39 23.50 3.14
N PHE A 390 1.07 22.37 3.78
CA PHE A 390 1.27 22.17 5.22
C PHE A 390 2.03 20.88 5.58
N PRO A 391 3.17 20.57 4.93
CA PRO A 391 3.86 19.28 5.08
C PRO A 391 4.27 19.01 6.54
N LEU A 392 4.83 20.02 7.22
CA LEU A 392 5.23 19.89 8.61
C LEU A 392 4.06 19.65 9.57
N LYS A 393 2.88 20.24 9.28
CA LYS A 393 1.69 20.02 10.11
C LYS A 393 1.13 18.62 9.89
N ALA A 394 1.13 18.12 8.66
CA ALA A 394 0.70 16.77 8.35
C ALA A 394 1.52 15.72 9.13
N VAL A 395 2.86 15.83 9.13
CA VAL A 395 3.73 14.94 9.92
C VAL A 395 3.43 15.03 11.42
N LYS A 396 3.22 16.23 11.96
CA LYS A 396 2.88 16.41 13.39
C LYS A 396 1.53 15.82 13.77
N VAL A 397 0.53 15.95 12.90
CA VAL A 397 -0.78 15.31 13.08
C VAL A 397 -0.62 13.80 13.09
N MET A 398 0.01 13.24 12.05
CA MET A 398 0.28 11.81 11.94
C MET A 398 1.02 11.28 13.18
N HIS A 399 2.09 11.97 13.62
CA HIS A 399 2.82 11.65 14.84
C HIS A 399 1.93 11.63 16.08
N THR A 400 1.13 12.68 16.28
CA THR A 400 0.30 12.83 17.48
C THR A 400 -0.81 11.78 17.52
N VAL A 401 -1.46 11.50 16.38
CA VAL A 401 -2.53 10.51 16.30
C VAL A 401 -1.98 9.10 16.54
N SER A 402 -0.88 8.72 15.89
CA SER A 402 -0.24 7.41 16.12
C SER A 402 0.17 7.25 17.58
N LEU A 403 0.85 8.24 18.16
CA LEU A 403 1.31 8.19 19.55
C LEU A 403 0.15 8.03 20.55
N ARG A 404 -0.93 8.80 20.37
CA ARG A 404 -2.10 8.70 21.25
C ARG A 404 -2.85 7.38 21.08
N THR A 405 -2.92 6.87 19.86
CA THR A 405 -3.55 5.58 19.58
C THR A 405 -2.77 4.43 20.20
N GLU A 406 -1.44 4.43 20.07
CA GLU A 406 -0.57 3.42 20.69
C GLU A 406 -0.71 3.40 22.22
N ALA A 407 -0.91 4.56 22.85
CA ALA A 407 -1.09 4.66 24.30
C ALA A 407 -2.41 4.07 24.80
N THR A 408 -3.41 3.88 23.93
CA THR A 408 -4.69 3.25 24.30
C THR A 408 -4.75 1.76 23.98
N ILE A 409 -3.79 1.23 23.22
CA ILE A 409 -3.68 -0.20 22.95
C ILE A 409 -3.23 -0.89 24.24
N VAL A 410 -4.13 -1.63 24.88
CA VAL A 410 -3.83 -2.40 26.09
C VAL A 410 -2.84 -3.50 25.71
N ALA A 411 -1.70 -3.53 26.40
CA ALA A 411 -0.72 -4.59 26.28
C ALA A 411 -1.32 -5.90 26.80
N GLY A 412 -1.89 -6.71 25.90
CA GLY A 412 -2.58 -7.95 26.32
C GLY A 412 -3.13 -8.79 25.17
N GLU A 413 -3.52 -8.17 24.05
CA GLU A 413 -3.88 -8.94 22.85
C GLU A 413 -2.59 -9.34 22.11
N THR A 414 -2.02 -10.44 22.58
CA THR A 414 -1.04 -11.20 21.81
C THR A 414 -1.65 -11.57 20.45
N PRO A 415 -0.89 -11.51 19.35
CA PRO A 415 -1.33 -12.17 18.12
C PRO A 415 -1.67 -13.61 18.48
N SER A 416 -2.86 -14.07 18.11
CA SER A 416 -3.36 -15.45 18.33
C SER A 416 -2.48 -16.55 17.71
N ASN A 417 -1.39 -16.16 17.05
CA ASN A 417 -0.57 -16.98 16.18
C ASN A 417 0.60 -17.63 16.93
N LEU A 418 0.47 -17.82 18.25
CA LEU A 418 1.40 -18.61 19.04
C LEU A 418 1.47 -20.03 18.44
N GLY A 419 2.55 -20.32 17.71
CA GLY A 419 2.76 -21.62 17.04
C GLY A 419 2.00 -21.84 15.71
N GLN A 420 1.33 -20.84 15.13
CA GLN A 420 0.65 -20.98 13.82
C GLN A 420 1.46 -20.50 12.60
N ALA A 421 2.63 -19.90 12.80
CA ALA A 421 3.62 -19.81 11.72
C ALA A 421 3.98 -21.20 11.10
N PHE A 422 3.51 -22.30 11.72
CA PHE A 422 3.78 -23.69 11.32
C PHE A 422 2.54 -24.59 11.12
N LYS A 423 1.34 -24.07 10.89
CA LYS A 423 0.23 -24.89 10.35
C LYS A 423 -0.28 -24.33 9.03
N CYS A 424 0.38 -24.72 7.93
CA CYS A 424 -0.30 -24.77 6.64
C CYS A 424 -1.54 -25.67 6.79
N PRO A 425 -2.75 -25.23 6.38
CA PRO A 425 -3.87 -26.13 6.22
C PRO A 425 -3.54 -27.09 5.07
N SER A 426 -3.59 -28.39 5.36
CA SER A 426 -3.51 -29.50 4.40
C SER A 426 -2.22 -29.64 3.55
N GLY A 427 -1.38 -30.61 3.94
CA GLY A 427 -0.73 -31.54 3.01
C GLY A 427 0.39 -31.05 2.08
N TYR A 428 0.65 -29.75 1.97
CA TYR A 428 1.77 -29.24 1.18
C TYR A 428 2.96 -28.98 2.12
N GLN A 429 4.02 -29.79 2.04
CA GLN A 429 5.34 -29.42 2.55
C GLN A 429 6.01 -28.60 1.45
N PRO A 430 6.07 -27.27 1.53
CA PRO A 430 6.93 -26.55 0.64
C PRO A 430 8.37 -26.84 1.09
N LYS A 431 9.24 -27.14 0.14
CA LYS A 431 10.69 -27.01 0.31
C LYS A 431 11.01 -25.51 0.46
N LEU A 432 10.56 -24.90 1.56
CA LEU A 432 10.68 -23.48 1.85
C LEU A 432 11.97 -23.26 2.64
N THR A 433 13.08 -23.37 1.93
CA THR A 433 14.37 -22.82 2.35
C THR A 433 14.77 -21.81 1.31
N LYS A 434 15.06 -20.57 1.74
CA LYS A 434 15.59 -19.41 0.97
C LYS A 434 14.61 -18.30 0.57
N ALA A 435 13.90 -17.72 1.54
CA ALA A 435 13.41 -16.33 1.40
C ALA A 435 13.89 -15.38 2.51
N PHE A 436 14.41 -15.95 3.61
CA PHE A 436 15.48 -15.37 4.41
C PHE A 436 16.63 -16.39 4.41
N GLY A 437 17.85 -15.96 4.16
CA GLY A 437 19.06 -16.80 4.21
C GLY A 437 19.43 -17.30 5.62
N HIS A 438 18.46 -17.50 6.51
CA HIS A 438 18.68 -18.03 7.85
C HIS A 438 17.67 -19.13 8.15
N VAL A 439 18.22 -20.30 8.48
CA VAL A 439 17.56 -21.34 9.27
C VAL A 439 16.74 -20.65 10.37
N GLN A 440 15.42 -20.83 10.34
CA GLN A 440 14.51 -20.40 11.41
C GLN A 440 14.96 -21.07 12.71
N ASN A 441 15.77 -20.37 13.47
CA ASN A 441 16.22 -20.82 14.77
C ASN A 441 15.02 -20.66 15.71
N HIS A 442 14.26 -21.74 15.91
CA HIS A 442 13.19 -21.86 16.91
C HIS A 442 13.58 -21.22 18.26
N MET A 443 14.86 -21.27 18.63
CA MET A 443 15.40 -20.59 19.81
C MET A 443 15.23 -19.06 19.78
N SER A 444 15.55 -18.40 18.66
CA SER A 444 15.43 -16.94 18.53
C SER A 444 13.98 -16.47 18.71
N GLU A 445 13.02 -17.20 18.13
CA GLU A 445 11.59 -16.92 18.27
C GLU A 445 11.14 -17.07 19.72
N MET A 446 11.56 -18.14 20.40
CA MET A 446 11.29 -18.35 21.82
C MET A 446 11.88 -17.23 22.68
N PHE A 447 13.12 -16.80 22.42
CA PHE A 447 13.74 -15.69 23.15
C PHE A 447 12.98 -14.38 22.94
N ALA A 448 12.62 -14.04 21.69
CA ALA A 448 11.89 -12.82 21.40
C ALA A 448 10.49 -12.84 22.04
N PHE A 449 9.78 -13.97 21.98
CA PHE A 449 8.48 -14.12 22.63
C PHE A 449 8.57 -13.91 24.14
N HIS A 450 9.46 -14.66 24.82
CA HIS A 450 9.59 -14.57 26.27
C HIS A 450 10.12 -13.21 26.73
N ALA A 451 11.06 -12.60 26.00
CA ALA A 451 11.54 -11.26 26.29
C ALA A 451 10.40 -10.23 26.21
N THR A 452 9.55 -10.31 25.18
CA THR A 452 8.37 -9.44 25.03
C THR A 452 7.35 -9.67 26.14
N MET A 453 7.08 -10.92 26.53
CA MET A 453 6.16 -11.22 27.63
C MET A 453 6.66 -10.66 28.97
N ILE A 454 7.96 -10.78 29.25
CA ILE A 454 8.58 -10.22 30.45
C ILE A 454 8.51 -8.69 30.41
N SER A 455 8.89 -8.07 29.29
CA SER A 455 8.82 -6.62 29.07
C SER A 455 7.40 -6.08 29.29
N ASN A 456 6.38 -6.78 28.77
CA ASN A 456 4.98 -6.38 28.94
C ASN A 456 4.51 -6.51 30.37
N THR A 457 4.88 -7.60 31.05
CA THR A 457 4.51 -7.86 32.46
C THR A 457 5.12 -6.81 33.38
N LEU A 458 6.37 -6.40 33.12
CA LEU A 458 7.08 -5.42 33.94
C LEU A 458 6.82 -3.97 33.51
N GLY A 459 6.22 -3.74 32.34
CA GLY A 459 6.05 -2.41 31.75
C GLY A 459 7.37 -1.74 31.38
N THR A 460 8.41 -2.52 31.03
CA THR A 460 9.77 -2.03 30.78
C THR A 460 10.10 -2.00 29.29
N SER A 461 11.05 -1.14 28.90
CA SER A 461 11.63 -1.16 27.56
C SER A 461 12.61 -2.32 27.38
N THR A 462 12.82 -2.76 26.13
CA THR A 462 13.73 -3.85 25.77
C THR A 462 14.95 -3.30 25.05
N VAL A 463 16.15 -3.71 25.47
CA VAL A 463 17.41 -3.39 24.79
C VAL A 463 17.89 -4.64 24.06
N VAL A 464 18.24 -4.49 22.78
CA VAL A 464 18.74 -5.59 21.95
C VAL A 464 19.98 -5.14 21.19
N PHE A 465 21.04 -5.93 21.29
CA PHE A 465 22.24 -5.77 20.46
C PHE A 465 22.10 -6.67 19.24
N THR A 466 22.21 -6.11 18.05
CA THR A 466 21.98 -6.84 16.80
C THR A 466 22.88 -6.29 15.71
N ARG A 467 23.44 -7.16 14.86
CA ARG A 467 24.27 -6.75 13.72
C ARG A 467 23.46 -6.55 12.45
N THR A 468 22.44 -7.39 12.26
CA THR A 468 21.62 -7.43 11.04
C THR A 468 20.19 -6.91 11.27
N GLY A 469 19.87 -6.41 12.47
CA GLY A 469 18.50 -6.02 12.84
C GLY A 469 17.55 -7.18 13.15
N PHE A 470 17.88 -8.42 12.77
CA PHE A 470 16.96 -9.57 12.82
C PHE A 470 16.24 -9.76 14.16
N MET A 471 16.96 -9.71 15.28
CA MET A 471 16.33 -9.89 16.60
C MET A 471 15.42 -8.71 16.99
N ALA A 472 15.76 -7.49 16.55
CA ALA A 472 14.91 -6.32 16.78
C ALA A 472 13.59 -6.41 15.99
N ILE A 473 13.65 -6.90 14.74
CA ILE A 473 12.47 -7.18 13.92
C ILE A 473 11.61 -8.25 14.59
N LEU A 474 12.22 -9.33 15.06
CA LEU A 474 11.52 -10.44 15.70
C LEU A 474 10.86 -10.03 17.03
N LEU A 475 11.51 -9.18 17.83
CA LEU A 475 10.90 -8.57 19.01
C LEU A 475 9.72 -7.66 18.62
N SER A 476 9.89 -6.83 17.59
CA SER A 476 8.85 -5.91 17.10
C SER A 476 7.58 -6.64 16.64
N HIS A 477 7.75 -7.83 16.04
CA HIS A 477 6.65 -8.69 15.62
C HIS A 477 5.71 -9.07 16.79
N TYR A 478 6.25 -9.28 17.99
CA TYR A 478 5.46 -9.57 19.19
C TYR A 478 4.85 -8.33 19.87
N ARG A 479 5.05 -7.12 19.31
CA ARG A 479 4.46 -5.85 19.75
C ARG A 479 4.60 -5.58 21.26
N PRO A 480 5.84 -5.49 21.80
CA PRO A 480 6.03 -5.14 23.20
C PRO A 480 5.44 -3.76 23.53
N SER A 481 4.93 -3.61 24.75
CA SER A 481 4.40 -2.37 25.31
C SER A 481 5.51 -1.36 25.61
N GLY A 482 6.71 -1.83 25.93
CA GLY A 482 7.92 -1.03 26.02
C GLY A 482 8.47 -0.60 24.66
N THR A 483 9.44 0.31 24.67
CA THR A 483 10.21 0.67 23.47
C THR A 483 11.30 -0.38 23.24
N ILE A 484 11.55 -0.74 21.99
CA ILE A 484 12.72 -1.56 21.61
C ILE A 484 13.87 -0.61 21.26
N TYR A 485 14.96 -0.68 22.01
CA TYR A 485 16.22 0.00 21.71
C TYR A 485 17.16 -1.01 21.05
N ALA A 486 17.26 -0.92 19.72
CA ALA A 486 18.16 -1.74 18.93
C ALA A 486 19.51 -1.04 18.75
N PHE A 487 20.57 -1.64 19.26
CA PHE A 487 21.95 -1.19 19.08
C PHE A 487 22.62 -2.05 18.03
N THR A 488 23.14 -1.40 16.99
CA THR A 488 23.90 -2.03 15.91
C THR A 488 25.27 -1.36 15.78
N ASN A 489 26.18 -2.04 15.08
CA ASN A 489 27.56 -1.60 14.83
C ASN A 489 27.70 -0.78 13.54
N GLU A 490 26.60 -0.52 12.84
CA GLU A 490 26.50 0.23 11.59
C GLU A 490 25.81 1.58 11.79
#